data_AF-A0A966M6X7-F1
#
_entry.id   AF-A0A966M6X7-F1
#
_cell.length_a   1.000
_cell.length_b   1.000
_cell.length_c   1.000
_cell.angle_alpha   90.00
_cell.angle_beta   90.00
_cell.angle_gamma   90.00
#
_symmetry.space_group_name_H-M   'P 1'
#
loop_
_entity.id
_entity.type
_entity.pdbx_description
1 polymer ?
#
loop_
_entity_poly.entity_id
_entity_poly.type
_entity_poly.pdbx_seq_one_letter_code
_entity_poly.pdbx_strand_id
1 'polypeptide(L)'
;TRSETAVDRARKELFEEGISTSRMYLDPQRPGVEDIIDQIVAGVRSSCTYTGARSITDFHERAVVGVQSASGYDEGRPIDTSW
;
A
#
# COMPACT_ATOMS: atom_id res chain seq x y z
N THR A 1 9.96 -17.70 31.39
CA THR A 1 10.00 -16.26 31.06
C THR A 1 11.26 -15.97 30.27
N ARG A 2 11.16 -15.24 29.15
CA ARG A 2 12.25 -14.69 28.32
C ARG A 2 12.77 -15.56 27.16
N SER A 3 12.19 -15.34 25.98
CA SER A 3 12.87 -15.38 24.67
C SER A 3 11.91 -14.97 23.54
N GLU A 4 11.12 -13.91 23.74
CA GLU A 4 10.42 -13.29 22.60
C GLU A 4 11.37 -12.31 21.92
N THR A 5 11.59 -12.51 20.62
CA THR A 5 12.44 -11.64 19.82
C THR A 5 11.76 -10.29 19.59
N ALA A 6 12.54 -9.24 19.27
CA ALA A 6 11.98 -7.92 18.98
C ALA A 6 11.00 -7.95 17.80
N VAL A 7 11.19 -8.88 16.85
CA VAL A 7 10.29 -9.12 15.71
C VAL A 7 8.96 -9.72 16.17
N ASP A 8 8.98 -10.66 17.12
CA ASP A 8 7.75 -11.27 17.65
C ASP A 8 6.89 -10.25 18.38
N ARG A 9 7.53 -9.28 19.06
CA ARG A 9 6.84 -8.20 19.77
C ARG A 9 6.26 -7.15 18.82
N ALA A 10 7.04 -6.73 17.82
CA ALA A 10 6.60 -5.80 16.78
C ALA A 10 5.45 -6.37 15.94
N ARG A 11 5.44 -7.69 15.71
CA ARG A 11 4.29 -8.38 15.10
C ARG A 11 3.06 -8.28 15.99
N LYS A 12 3.16 -8.61 17.28
CA LYS A 12 2.02 -8.59 18.22
C LYS A 12 1.39 -7.20 18.38
N GLU A 13 2.20 -6.14 18.44
CA GLU A 13 1.72 -4.74 18.53
C GLU A 13 0.95 -4.28 17.27
N LEU A 14 1.15 -4.95 16.12
CA LEU A 14 0.44 -4.66 14.87
C LEU A 14 -0.98 -5.28 14.81
N PHE A 15 -1.36 -6.15 15.76
CA PHE A 15 -2.54 -7.01 15.66
C PHE A 15 -3.63 -6.77 16.72
N GLU A 16 -3.60 -5.65 17.47
CA GLU A 16 -4.63 -5.40 18.51
C GLU A 16 -6.07 -5.31 17.95
N GLU A 17 -6.28 -5.10 16.64
CA GLU A 17 -7.62 -5.12 16.00
C GLU A 17 -7.69 -5.79 14.60
N GLY A 18 -6.90 -6.84 14.29
CA GLY A 18 -6.79 -7.38 12.92
C GLY A 18 -6.91 -8.90 12.78
N ILE A 19 -7.69 -9.37 11.78
CA ILE A 19 -7.82 -10.80 11.43
C ILE A 19 -6.43 -11.41 11.20
N SER A 20 -6.03 -12.31 12.08
CA SER A 20 -4.66 -12.86 12.23
C SER A 20 -4.11 -13.67 11.03
N THR A 21 -4.88 -13.80 9.94
CA THR A 21 -4.62 -14.74 8.85
C THR A 21 -4.46 -14.10 7.47
N SER A 22 -4.36 -12.76 7.38
CA SER A 22 -4.18 -12.10 6.08
C SER A 22 -2.86 -12.56 5.43
N ARG A 23 -2.97 -13.21 4.27
CA ARG A 23 -1.84 -13.65 3.43
C ARG A 23 -1.87 -12.90 2.12
N MET A 24 -0.72 -12.39 1.70
CA MET A 24 -0.51 -11.88 0.35
C MET A 24 0.22 -12.96 -0.45
N TYR A 25 -0.39 -13.41 -1.54
CA TYR A 25 0.21 -14.41 -2.41
C TYR A 25 1.19 -13.74 -3.36
N LEU A 26 2.31 -14.41 -3.61
CA LEU A 26 3.33 -13.92 -4.53
C LEU A 26 2.92 -14.29 -5.96
N ASP A 27 3.17 -13.38 -6.89
CA ASP A 27 3.04 -13.67 -8.31
C ASP A 27 4.09 -14.72 -8.70
N PRO A 28 3.72 -15.85 -9.34
CA PRO A 28 4.70 -16.83 -9.82
C PRO A 28 5.76 -16.25 -10.76
N GLN A 29 5.46 -15.18 -11.49
CA GLN A 29 6.39 -14.49 -12.38
C GLN A 29 7.25 -13.43 -11.66
N ARG A 30 6.85 -13.02 -10.45
CA ARG A 30 7.56 -12.07 -9.57
C ARG A 30 7.49 -12.58 -8.12
N PRO A 31 8.23 -13.66 -7.82
CA PRO A 31 8.08 -14.37 -6.55
C PRO A 31 8.83 -13.69 -5.40
N GLY A 32 9.43 -12.52 -5.61
CA GLY A 32 10.11 -11.77 -4.57
C GLY A 32 9.11 -11.01 -3.68
N VAL A 33 9.38 -10.96 -2.38
CA VAL A 33 8.64 -10.04 -1.49
C VAL A 33 9.01 -8.59 -1.82
N GLU A 34 10.25 -8.38 -2.25
CA GLU A 34 10.78 -7.12 -2.75
C GLU A 34 9.98 -6.58 -3.95
N ASP A 35 9.44 -7.44 -4.81
CA ASP A 35 8.65 -7.02 -5.97
C ASP A 35 7.34 -6.32 -5.53
N ILE A 36 6.72 -6.84 -4.46
CA ILE A 36 5.53 -6.25 -3.85
C ILE A 36 5.87 -4.89 -3.24
N ILE A 37 6.98 -4.83 -2.49
CA ILE A 37 7.42 -3.59 -1.84
C ILE A 37 7.74 -2.54 -2.91
N ASP A 38 8.46 -2.91 -3.97
CA ASP A 38 8.81 -2.00 -5.06
C ASP A 38 7.56 -1.49 -5.78
N GLN A 39 6.57 -2.35 -6.05
CA GLN A 39 5.30 -1.92 -6.65
C GLN A 39 4.56 -0.90 -5.77
N ILE A 40 4.50 -1.12 -4.46
CA ILE A 40 3.88 -0.17 -3.51
C ILE A 40 4.63 1.16 -3.54
N VAL A 41 5.96 1.13 -3.45
CA VAL A 41 6.80 2.33 -3.45
C VAL A 41 6.72 3.08 -4.78
N ALA A 42 6.68 2.37 -5.90
CA ALA A 42 6.48 2.95 -7.24
C ALA A 42 5.14 3.68 -7.34
N GLY A 43 4.06 3.10 -6.79
CA GLY A 43 2.75 3.75 -6.69
C GLY A 43 2.82 5.05 -5.88
N VAL A 44 3.43 5.02 -4.69
CA VAL A 44 3.61 6.22 -3.84
C VAL A 44 4.41 7.31 -4.55
N ARG A 45 5.51 6.94 -5.23
CA ARG A 45 6.32 7.90 -6.01
C ARG A 45 5.54 8.52 -7.16
N SER A 46 4.69 7.75 -7.83
CA SER A 46 3.82 8.25 -8.90
C SER A 46 2.82 9.26 -8.33
N SER A 47 2.21 8.96 -7.18
CA SER A 47 1.33 9.90 -6.48
C SER A 47 2.04 11.20 -6.09
N CYS A 48 3.27 11.14 -5.57
CA CYS A 48 4.07 12.34 -5.31
C CYS A 48 4.32 13.16 -6.59
N THR A 49 4.52 12.49 -7.72
CA THR A 49 4.71 13.17 -9.01
C THR A 49 3.44 13.92 -9.41
N TYR A 50 2.26 13.31 -9.27
CA TYR A 50 0.98 13.95 -9.61
C TYR A 50 0.67 15.19 -8.76
N THR A 51 1.11 15.23 -7.51
CA THR A 51 0.94 16.40 -6.63
C THR A 51 2.11 17.39 -6.70
N GLY A 52 3.13 17.12 -7.51
CA GLY A 52 4.34 17.93 -7.61
C GLY A 52 5.18 17.94 -6.32
N ALA A 53 5.10 16.89 -5.51
CA ALA A 53 5.83 16.72 -4.27
C ALA A 53 7.20 16.08 -4.49
N ARG A 54 8.24 16.58 -3.80
CA ARG A 54 9.60 16.00 -3.83
C ARG A 54 9.95 15.25 -2.55
N SER A 55 9.08 15.32 -1.55
CA SER A 55 9.24 14.69 -0.24
C SER A 55 7.89 14.21 0.28
N ILE A 56 7.88 13.36 1.31
CA ILE A 56 6.64 12.93 1.97
C ILE A 56 5.95 14.11 2.68
N THR A 57 6.73 15.03 3.24
CA THR A 57 6.19 16.26 3.84
C THR A 57 5.50 17.13 2.79
N ASP A 58 6.14 17.36 1.64
CA ASP A 58 5.54 18.08 0.52
C ASP A 58 4.25 17.39 0.05
N PHE A 59 4.24 16.06 0.02
CA PHE A 59 3.08 15.27 -0.39
C PHE A 59 1.92 15.47 0.58
N HIS A 60 2.19 15.42 1.89
CA HIS A 60 1.18 15.66 2.92
C HIS A 60 0.57 17.06 2.83
N GLU A 61 1.37 18.08 2.54
CA GLU A 61 0.91 19.47 2.43
C GLU A 61 0.10 19.73 1.15
N ARG A 62 0.48 19.08 0.04
CA ARG A 62 -0.05 19.39 -1.30
C ARG A 62 -1.16 18.44 -1.76
N ALA A 63 -1.23 17.23 -1.20
CA ALA A 63 -2.25 16.28 -1.60
C ALA A 63 -3.65 16.79 -1.25
N VAL A 64 -4.56 16.70 -2.22
CA VAL A 64 -5.96 17.05 -2.05
C VAL A 64 -6.77 15.76 -2.08
N VAL A 65 -7.53 15.51 -1.02
CA VAL A 65 -8.43 14.36 -0.92
C VAL A 65 -9.84 14.82 -1.24
N GLY A 66 -10.45 14.20 -2.26
CA GLY A 66 -11.83 14.45 -2.66
C GLY A 66 -12.77 13.34 -2.22
N VAL A 67 -14.07 13.64 -2.18
CA VAL A 67 -15.13 12.63 -2.04
C VAL A 67 -15.60 12.24 -3.44
N GLN A 68 -15.70 10.93 -3.69
CA GLN A 68 -16.22 10.40 -4.96
C GLN A 68 -17.54 9.66 -4.72
N SER A 69 -18.44 9.71 -5.70
CA SER A 69 -19.61 8.83 -5.75
C SER A 69 -19.19 7.40 -6.10
N ALA A 70 -20.08 6.42 -5.90
CA ALA A 70 -19.85 5.04 -6.31
C ALA A 70 -19.51 4.93 -7.82
N SER A 71 -20.22 5.69 -8.67
CA SER A 71 -19.96 5.71 -10.11
C SER A 71 -18.56 6.23 -10.47
N GLY A 72 -18.06 7.25 -9.75
CA GLY A 72 -16.71 7.77 -9.98
C GLY A 72 -15.61 6.80 -9.52
N TYR A 73 -15.89 6.01 -8.48
CA TYR A 73 -14.99 4.93 -8.07
C TYR A 73 -14.95 3.80 -9.10
N ASP A 74 -16.12 3.40 -9.63
CA ASP A 74 -16.19 2.37 -10.68
C ASP A 74 -15.51 2.79 -11.98
N GLU A 75 -15.61 4.07 -12.37
CA GLU A 75 -14.90 4.63 -13.52
C GLU A 75 -13.38 4.55 -13.36
N GLY A 76 -12.86 4.78 -12.15
CA GLY A 76 -11.42 4.76 -11.86
C GLY A 76 -10.83 3.38 -11.63
N ARG A 77 -11.64 2.31 -11.63
CA ARG A 77 -11.15 0.95 -11.42
C ARG A 77 -10.37 0.46 -12.65
N PRO A 78 -9.23 -0.23 -12.45
CA PRO A 78 -8.56 -0.89 -13.56
C PRO A 78 -9.51 -1.92 -14.20
N ILE A 79 -9.69 -1.82 -15.51
CA ILE A 79 -10.43 -2.81 -16.30
C ILE A 79 -9.44 -3.83 -16.88
N ASP A 80 -9.78 -5.12 -16.77
CA ASP A 80 -8.92 -6.24 -17.24
C ASP A 80 -8.68 -6.22 -18.75
N THR A 81 -9.50 -5.50 -19.53
CA THR A 81 -9.35 -5.39 -20.97
C THR A 81 -9.80 -4.01 -21.43
N SER A 82 -8.86 -3.24 -21.97
CA SER A 82 -9.14 -2.01 -22.74
C SER A 82 -9.27 -2.39 -24.21
N TRP A 83 -10.12 -1.66 -24.96
CA TRP A 83 -10.41 -1.87 -26.40
C TRP A 83 -9.17 -2.01 -27.29
#